data_AF-A0A7Y0N1Z0-F1
#
_entry.id   AF-A0A7Y0N1Z0-F1
#
_cell.length_a   1.000
_cell.length_b   1.000
_cell.length_c   1.000
_cell.angle_alpha   90.00
_cell.angle_beta   90.00
_cell.angle_gamma   90.00
#
_symmetry.space_group_name_H-M   'P 1'
#
loop_
_entity.id
_entity.type
_entity.pdbx_description
1 polymer ?
#
loop_
_entity_poly.entity_id
_entity_poly.type
_entity_poly.pdbx_seq_one_letter_code
_entity_poly.pdbx_strand_id
1 'polypeptide(L)'
;QKTKEKAYSPAQQQAALSIAVSPLAMPILAGPGTIATAMNFATTGGFDQTIITIVSFAVLCIITYILFLFGDKLVKAVGPSALNVVTKMMGLILAVIGTQMFIDGAGEAYKTVFA
;
A
#
# COMPACT_ATOMS: atom_id res chain seq x y z
N GLN A 1 -25.49 -21.45 25.94
CA GLN A 1 -26.32 -21.82 24.78
C GLN A 1 -26.01 -20.86 23.63
N LYS A 2 -25.20 -21.35 22.68
CA LYS A 2 -24.88 -20.81 21.34
C LYS A 2 -24.53 -19.31 21.25
N THR A 3 -23.23 -19.03 21.37
CA THR A 3 -22.54 -17.99 20.59
C THR A 3 -23.09 -18.05 19.18
N LYS A 4 -23.88 -17.05 18.80
CA LYS A 4 -24.47 -16.97 17.46
C LYS A 4 -23.34 -16.72 16.49
N GLU A 5 -22.84 -17.82 15.93
CA GLU A 5 -22.18 -17.84 14.64
C GLU A 5 -23.10 -17.11 13.65
N LYS A 6 -22.87 -15.81 13.48
CA LYS A 6 -23.49 -15.04 12.41
C LYS A 6 -22.91 -15.63 11.13
N ALA A 7 -23.60 -16.62 10.57
CA ALA A 7 -23.37 -17.09 9.22
C ALA A 7 -23.68 -15.91 8.29
N TYR A 8 -22.65 -15.12 7.99
CA TYR A 8 -22.73 -14.02 7.05
C TYR A 8 -23.21 -14.59 5.71
N SER A 9 -24.27 -14.01 5.15
CA SER A 9 -24.69 -14.36 3.80
C SER A 9 -23.57 -13.99 2.82
N PRO A 10 -23.34 -14.76 1.74
CA PRO A 10 -22.21 -14.57 0.82
C PRO A 10 -22.06 -13.13 0.30
N ALA A 11 -23.17 -12.42 0.07
CA ALA A 11 -23.19 -11.03 -0.34
C ALA A 11 -22.59 -10.05 0.70
N GLN A 12 -22.77 -10.31 2.00
CA GLN A 12 -22.21 -9.47 3.07
C GLN A 12 -20.70 -9.67 3.21
N GLN A 13 -20.21 -10.86 2.90
CA GLN A 13 -18.79 -11.18 2.92
C GLN A 13 -18.03 -10.50 1.78
N GLN A 14 -18.65 -10.38 0.60
CA GLN A 14 -18.13 -9.60 -0.52
C GLN A 14 -18.12 -8.09 -0.24
N ALA A 15 -19.15 -7.55 0.42
CA ALA A 15 -19.17 -6.14 0.82
C ALA A 15 -18.08 -5.81 1.85
N ALA A 16 -17.86 -6.69 2.84
CA ALA A 16 -16.79 -6.53 3.82
C ALA A 16 -15.39 -6.60 3.16
N LEU A 17 -15.19 -7.53 2.21
CA LEU A 17 -13.98 -7.59 1.40
C LEU A 17 -13.78 -6.31 0.57
N SER A 18 -14.84 -5.78 -0.06
CA SER A 18 -14.75 -4.55 -0.85
C SER A 18 -14.33 -3.34 -0.03
N ILE A 19 -14.77 -3.23 1.22
CA ILE A 19 -14.35 -2.16 2.13
C ILE A 19 -12.89 -2.34 2.55
N ALA A 20 -12.43 -3.57 2.77
CA ALA A 20 -11.04 -3.86 3.15
C ALA A 20 -10.03 -3.71 1.99
N VAL A 21 -10.48 -3.76 0.74
CA VAL A 21 -9.62 -3.60 -0.44
C VAL A 21 -9.13 -2.15 -0.62
N SER A 22 -9.92 -1.14 -0.23
CA SER A 22 -9.54 0.28 -0.34
C SER A 22 -8.27 0.62 0.48
N PRO A 23 -8.18 0.28 1.77
CA PRO A 23 -6.97 0.46 2.57
C PRO A 23 -5.79 -0.37 2.10
N LEU A 24 -6.00 -1.43 1.34
CA LEU A 24 -4.94 -2.29 0.78
C LEU A 24 -4.38 -1.71 -0.53
N ALA A 25 -5.24 -1.06 -1.32
CA ALA A 25 -4.85 -0.40 -2.56
C ALA A 25 -3.85 0.75 -2.31
N MET A 26 -4.04 1.50 -1.22
CA MET A 26 -3.15 2.60 -0.85
C MET A 26 -1.69 2.15 -0.63
N PRO A 27 -1.37 1.14 0.22
CA PRO A 27 -0.02 0.64 0.39
C PRO A 27 0.51 -0.16 -0.81
N ILE A 28 -0.36 -0.72 -1.67
CA ILE A 28 0.08 -1.28 -2.96
C ILE A 28 0.63 -0.19 -3.87
N LEU A 29 -0.04 0.98 -3.93
CA LEU A 29 0.31 2.07 -4.84
C LEU A 29 1.40 3.00 -4.26
N ALA A 30 1.31 3.33 -2.99
CA ALA A 30 2.21 4.23 -2.28
C ALA A 30 2.65 3.54 -0.98
N GLY A 31 3.55 2.58 -1.10
CA GLY A 31 4.14 1.90 0.05
C GLY A 31 4.87 2.89 0.97
N PRO A 32 4.97 2.61 2.28
CA PRO A 32 5.53 3.56 3.24
C PRO A 32 6.98 3.96 2.94
N GLY A 33 7.80 3.06 2.37
CA GLY A 33 9.16 3.39 1.91
C GLY A 33 9.18 4.36 0.72
N THR A 34 8.23 4.22 -0.21
CA THR A 34 8.08 5.17 -1.33
C THR A 34 7.63 6.54 -0.86
N ILE A 35 6.75 6.60 0.16
CA ILE A 35 6.32 7.86 0.78
C ILE A 35 7.51 8.55 1.47
N ALA A 36 8.28 7.82 2.28
CA ALA A 36 9.45 8.36 2.96
C ALA A 36 10.50 8.89 1.98
N THR A 37 10.75 8.15 0.89
CA THR A 37 11.69 8.55 -0.15
C THR A 37 11.21 9.79 -0.89
N ALA A 38 9.93 9.86 -1.26
CA ALA A 38 9.34 11.03 -1.90
C ALA A 38 9.41 12.27 -1.00
N MET A 39 9.12 12.11 0.30
CA MET A 39 9.24 13.17 1.29
C MET A 39 10.69 13.66 1.41
N ASN A 40 11.66 12.73 1.47
CA ASN A 40 13.07 13.07 1.56
C ASN A 40 13.57 13.83 0.32
N PHE A 41 13.17 13.40 -0.89
CA PHE A 41 13.50 14.12 -2.12
C PHE A 41 12.86 15.51 -2.18
N ALA A 42 11.66 15.68 -1.61
CA ALA A 42 11.02 16.98 -1.51
C ALA A 42 11.75 17.96 -0.56
N THR A 43 12.46 17.45 0.46
CA THR A 43 13.13 18.30 1.47
C THR A 43 14.61 18.56 1.22
N THR A 44 15.27 17.78 0.36
CA THR A 44 16.75 17.70 0.30
C THR A 44 17.37 18.40 -0.93
N GLY A 45 16.59 19.08 -1.76
CA GLY A 45 17.02 19.56 -3.08
C GLY A 45 17.14 21.08 -3.27
N GLY A 46 18.09 21.50 -4.12
CA GLY A 46 18.08 22.80 -4.79
C GLY A 46 17.01 22.88 -5.90
N PHE A 47 16.84 24.05 -6.53
CA PHE A 47 15.80 24.29 -7.54
C PHE A 47 15.83 23.30 -8.71
N ASP A 48 17.02 22.83 -9.11
CA ASP A 48 17.26 21.84 -10.15
C ASP A 48 16.75 20.44 -9.77
N GLN A 49 17.09 19.98 -8.57
CA GLN A 49 16.68 18.68 -8.03
C GLN A 49 15.15 18.61 -7.87
N THR A 50 14.52 19.68 -7.41
CA THR A 50 13.06 19.76 -7.27
C THR A 50 12.35 19.58 -8.61
N ILE A 51 12.86 20.18 -9.69
CA ILE A 51 12.26 20.04 -11.03
C ILE A 51 12.34 18.58 -11.49
N ILE A 52 13.48 17.90 -11.27
CA ILE A 52 13.66 16.49 -11.63
C ILE A 52 12.67 15.60 -10.85
N THR A 53 12.48 15.85 -9.56
CA THR A 53 11.51 15.12 -8.74
C THR A 53 10.08 15.31 -9.24
N ILE A 54 9.68 16.55 -9.57
CA ILE A 54 8.34 16.85 -10.09
C ILE A 54 8.09 16.15 -11.43
N VAL A 55 9.06 16.20 -12.35
CA VAL A 55 8.95 15.52 -13.66
C VAL A 55 8.84 14.01 -13.47
N SER A 56 9.64 13.42 -12.59
CA SER A 56 9.59 11.99 -12.29
C SER A 56 8.23 11.59 -11.72
N PHE A 57 7.67 12.41 -10.81
CA PHE A 57 6.35 12.17 -10.23
C PHE A 57 5.24 12.29 -11.28
N ALA A 58 5.32 13.28 -12.17
CA ALA A 58 4.37 13.45 -13.27
C ALA A 58 4.38 12.23 -14.21
N VAL A 59 5.56 11.69 -14.54
CA VAL A 59 5.69 10.46 -15.35
C VAL A 59 5.06 9.27 -14.64
N LEU A 60 5.31 9.10 -13.33
CA LEU A 60 4.68 8.03 -12.53
C LEU A 60 3.15 8.15 -12.52
N CYS A 61 2.60 9.36 -12.37
CA CYS A 61 1.16 9.59 -12.44
C CYS A 61 0.58 9.19 -13.82
N ILE A 62 1.27 9.54 -14.91
CA ILE A 62 0.84 9.17 -16.26
C ILE A 62 0.85 7.65 -16.43
N ILE A 63 1.91 6.97 -15.99
CA ILE A 63 1.99 5.50 -16.05
C ILE A 63 0.83 4.86 -15.26
N THR A 64 0.61 5.33 -14.04
CA THR A 64 -0.48 4.83 -13.17
C THR A 64 -1.85 5.05 -13.81
N TYR A 65 -2.06 6.22 -14.40
CA TYR A 65 -3.30 6.55 -15.12
C TYR A 65 -3.54 5.59 -16.30
N ILE A 66 -2.51 5.31 -17.09
CA ILE A 66 -2.60 4.35 -18.20
C ILE A 66 -2.93 2.95 -17.67
N LEU A 67 -2.28 2.50 -16.59
CA LEU A 67 -2.61 1.20 -15.97
C LEU A 67 -4.07 1.11 -15.54
N PHE A 68 -4.61 2.19 -14.96
CA PHE A 68 -6.02 2.25 -14.55
C PHE A 68 -6.97 2.19 -15.75
N LEU A 69 -6.61 2.81 -16.89
CA LEU A 69 -7.39 2.70 -18.12
C LEU A 69 -7.53 1.25 -18.60
N PHE A 70 -6.47 0.45 -18.47
CA PHE A 70 -6.47 -0.97 -18.83
C PHE A 70 -6.87 -1.90 -17.66
N GLY A 71 -7.29 -1.34 -16.53
CA GLY A 71 -7.56 -2.08 -15.30
C GLY A 71 -8.58 -3.20 -15.45
N ASP A 72 -9.67 -2.96 -16.20
CA ASP A 72 -10.72 -3.97 -16.41
C ASP A 72 -10.21 -5.21 -17.17
N LYS A 73 -9.32 -5.00 -18.15
CA LYS A 73 -8.64 -6.09 -18.87
C LYS A 73 -7.62 -6.81 -17.97
N LEU A 74 -6.91 -6.06 -17.14
CA LEU A 74 -5.91 -6.60 -16.23
C LEU A 74 -6.56 -7.50 -15.17
N VAL A 75 -7.67 -7.07 -14.57
CA VAL A 75 -8.45 -7.84 -13.60
C VAL A 75 -8.99 -9.14 -14.24
N LYS A 76 -9.49 -9.07 -15.47
CA LYS A 76 -9.95 -10.25 -16.22
C LYS A 76 -8.82 -11.22 -16.56
N ALA A 77 -7.63 -10.73 -16.88
CA ALA A 77 -6.46 -11.56 -17.19
C ALA A 77 -5.89 -12.28 -15.95
N VAL A 78 -5.88 -11.61 -14.79
CA VAL A 78 -5.35 -12.16 -13.53
C VAL A 78 -6.31 -13.20 -12.93
N GLY A 79 -7.62 -12.96 -13.00
CA GLY A 79 -8.64 -13.90 -12.55
C GLY A 79 -8.83 -13.94 -11.02
N PRO A 80 -9.95 -14.52 -10.55
CA PRO A 80 -10.39 -14.40 -9.16
C PRO A 80 -9.50 -15.14 -8.14
N SER A 81 -8.91 -16.29 -8.51
CA SER A 81 -8.00 -17.03 -7.62
C SER A 81 -6.72 -16.26 -7.34
N ALA A 82 -6.11 -15.64 -8.36
CA ALA A 82 -4.88 -14.89 -8.18
C ALA A 82 -5.12 -13.62 -7.35
N LEU A 83 -6.24 -12.92 -7.54
CA LEU A 83 -6.62 -11.76 -6.71
C LEU A 83 -6.77 -12.12 -5.23
N ASN A 84 -7.30 -13.30 -4.92
CA ASN A 84 -7.41 -13.79 -3.54
C ASN A 84 -6.03 -14.05 -2.92
N VAL A 85 -5.09 -14.61 -3.69
CA VAL A 85 -3.70 -14.83 -3.23
C VAL A 85 -2.99 -13.49 -3.01
N VAL A 86 -3.12 -12.54 -3.94
CA VAL A 86 -2.51 -11.20 -3.84
C VAL A 86 -3.01 -10.46 -2.60
N THR A 87 -4.32 -10.50 -2.33
CA THR A 87 -4.92 -9.86 -1.14
C THR A 87 -4.32 -10.42 0.15
N LYS A 88 -4.14 -11.75 0.24
CA LYS A 88 -3.52 -12.39 1.42
C LYS A 88 -2.05 -12.02 1.57
N MET A 89 -1.31 -12.01 0.46
CA MET A 89 0.11 -11.63 0.46
C MET A 89 0.29 -10.16 0.87
N MET A 90 -0.57 -9.27 0.39
CA MET A 90 -0.54 -7.87 0.79
C MET A 90 -0.77 -7.67 2.29
N GLY A 91 -1.70 -8.41 2.89
CA GLY A 91 -1.87 -8.40 4.34
C GLY A 91 -0.62 -8.86 5.09
N LEU A 92 0.04 -9.93 4.63
CA LEU A 92 1.29 -10.42 5.22
C LEU A 92 2.43 -9.40 5.07
N ILE A 93 2.61 -8.84 3.87
CA ILE A 93 3.65 -7.84 3.58
C ILE A 93 3.43 -6.60 4.45
N LEU A 94 2.20 -6.13 4.61
CA LEU A 94 1.89 -5.00 5.47
C LEU A 94 2.22 -5.25 6.94
N ALA A 95 1.95 -6.45 7.45
CA ALA A 95 2.33 -6.82 8.81
C ALA A 95 3.86 -6.82 8.99
N VAL A 96 4.60 -7.35 8.01
CA VAL A 96 6.07 -7.36 8.03
C VAL A 96 6.63 -5.94 7.97
N ILE A 97 6.20 -5.13 7.00
CA ILE A 97 6.68 -3.76 6.83
C ILE A 97 6.34 -2.91 8.07
N GLY A 98 5.13 -3.04 8.62
CA GLY A 98 4.73 -2.34 9.84
C GLY A 98 5.61 -2.71 11.03
N THR A 99 5.93 -4.00 11.18
CA THR A 99 6.83 -4.47 12.25
C THR A 99 8.26 -3.97 12.06
N GLN A 100 8.77 -3.97 10.82
CA GLN A 100 10.10 -3.42 10.50
C GLN A 100 10.19 -1.93 10.85
N MET A 101 9.24 -1.12 10.38
CA MET A 101 9.23 0.32 10.68
C MET A 101 9.10 0.60 12.19
N PHE A 102 8.35 -0.24 12.92
CA PHE A 102 8.25 -0.14 14.36
C PHE A 102 9.59 -0.42 15.06
N ILE A 103 10.30 -1.48 14.66
CA ILE A 103 11.61 -1.83 15.22
C ILE A 103 12.65 -0.76 14.90
N ASP A 104 12.71 -0.28 13.65
CA ASP A 104 13.64 0.75 13.23
C ASP A 104 13.42 2.05 14.02
N GLY A 105 12.15 2.48 14.14
CA GLY A 105 11.80 3.65 14.93
C GLY A 105 12.09 3.50 16.43
N ALA A 106 11.81 2.32 17.01
CA ALA A 106 12.10 2.05 18.41
C ALA A 106 13.61 2.00 18.71
N GLY A 107 14.40 1.44 17.78
CA GLY A 107 15.86 1.39 17.87
C GLY A 107 16.50 2.77 17.83
N GLU A 108 16.08 3.61 16.88
CA GLU A 108 16.49 5.03 16.79
C GLU A 108 16.13 5.81 18.07
N ALA A 109 14.92 5.60 18.59
CA ALA A 109 14.46 6.26 19.81
C ALA A 109 15.28 5.84 21.05
N TYR A 110 15.55 4.54 21.22
CA TYR A 110 16.39 4.05 22.32
C TYR A 110 17.79 4.65 22.27
N LYS A 111 18.40 4.66 21.08
CA LYS A 111 19.74 5.24 20.88
C LYS A 111 19.76 6.74 21.19
N THR A 112 18.74 7.49 20.79
CA THR A 112 18.67 8.95 21.01
C THR A 112 18.42 9.32 22.48
N VAL A 113 17.76 8.45 23.25
CA VAL A 113 17.44 8.70 24.66
C VAL A 113 18.57 8.25 25.60
N PHE A 114 19.26 7.15 25.28
CA PHE A 114 20.24 6.52 26.17
C PHE A 114 21.71 6.64 25.74
N ALA A 115 22.00 7.16 24.54
CA ALA A 115 23.36 7.50 24.09
C ALA A 115 23.53 9.01 23.98
#